data_AF-A0A357C3M8-F1
#
_entry.id   AF-A0A357C3M8-F1
#
_cell.length_a   1.000
_cell.length_b   1.000
_cell.length_c   1.000
_cell.angle_alpha   90.00
_cell.angle_beta   90.00
_cell.angle_gamma   90.00
#
_symmetry.space_group_name_H-M   'P 1'
#
loop_
_entity.id
_entity.type
_entity.pdbx_description
1 polymer ?
#
loop_
_entity_poly.entity_id
_entity_poly.type
_entity_poly.pdbx_seq_one_letter_code
_entity_poly.pdbx_strand_id
1 'polypeptide(L)'
;MAVILDGRKFADELKIKIKDDVNALSRFGLDVGLALLQCGENAASRQYSLATVKAAQKVGIKIYEHILPETSSLNEILNVVHSVNSDERI
;
A
#
# COMPACT_ATOMS: atom_id res chain seq x y z
N MET A 1 -28.05 -12.05 23.34
CA MET A 1 -27.37 -10.77 23.07
C MET A 1 -26.35 -11.02 21.97
N ALA A 2 -26.32 -10.19 20.93
CA ALA A 2 -25.34 -10.35 19.85
C ALA A 2 -23.98 -9.78 20.30
N VAL A 3 -22.89 -10.45 19.90
CA VAL A 3 -21.52 -9.95 20.11
C VAL A 3 -21.21 -8.95 19.00
N ILE A 4 -20.81 -7.73 19.37
CA ILE A 4 -20.36 -6.72 18.40
C ILE A 4 -18.89 -7.00 18.06
N LEU A 5 -18.62 -7.30 16.79
CA LEU A 5 -17.27 -7.41 16.29
C LEU A 5 -16.73 -6.02 15.94
N ASP A 6 -15.86 -5.48 16.80
CA ASP A 6 -15.23 -4.18 16.58
C ASP A 6 -14.06 -4.29 15.59
N GLY A 7 -14.36 -4.05 14.31
CA GLY A 7 -13.37 -4.07 13.24
C GLY A 7 -12.25 -3.02 13.41
N ARG A 8 -12.49 -1.91 14.11
CA ARG A 8 -11.45 -0.90 14.35
C ARG A 8 -10.41 -1.42 15.32
N LYS A 9 -10.87 -1.95 16.46
CA LYS A 9 -9.98 -2.59 17.45
C LYS A 9 -9.18 -3.72 16.82
N PHE A 10 -9.85 -4.60 16.08
CA PHE A 10 -9.20 -5.72 15.38
C PHE A 10 -8.15 -5.24 14.36
N ALA A 11 -8.47 -4.23 13.56
CA ALA A 11 -7.52 -3.68 12.58
C ALA A 11 -6.29 -3.06 13.25
N ASP A 12 -6.43 -2.45 14.42
CA ASP A 12 -5.29 -1.88 15.15
C ASP A 12 -4.40 -2.97 15.76
N GLU A 13 -4.99 -4.03 16.32
CA GLU A 13 -4.24 -5.22 16.75
C GLU A 13 -3.51 -5.89 15.59
N LEU A 14 -4.14 -5.97 14.42
CA LEU A 14 -3.53 -6.55 13.22
C LEU A 14 -2.33 -5.72 12.73
N LYS A 15 -2.44 -4.39 12.72
CA LYS A 15 -1.32 -3.50 12.33
C LYS A 15 -0.11 -3.66 13.24
N ILE A 16 -0.31 -3.93 14.53
CA ILE A 16 0.80 -4.20 15.47
C ILE A 16 1.54 -5.47 15.04
N LYS A 17 0.80 -6.55 14.75
CA LYS A 17 1.40 -7.81 14.27
C LYS A 17 2.16 -7.63 12.96
N ILE A 18 1.55 -6.95 11.98
CA ILE A 18 2.20 -6.65 10.69
C ILE A 18 3.48 -5.85 10.90
N LYS A 19 3.48 -4.87 11.81
CA LYS A 19 4.68 -4.10 12.12
C LYS A 19 5.79 -4.98 12.70
N ASP A 20 5.46 -5.92 13.57
CA ASP A 20 6.43 -6.86 14.14
C ASP A 20 7.01 -7.78 13.05
N ASP A 21 6.18 -8.26 12.12
CA ASP A 21 6.59 -9.08 10.98
C ASP A 21 7.52 -8.31 10.03
N VAL A 22 7.17 -7.07 9.67
CA VAL A 22 8.00 -6.19 8.83
C VAL A 22 9.35 -5.92 9.51
N ASN A 23 9.36 -5.66 10.82
CA ASN A 23 10.60 -5.47 11.57
C ASN A 23 11.45 -6.74 11.62
N ALA A 24 10.83 -7.92 11.71
CA ALA A 24 11.54 -9.18 11.68
C ALA A 24 12.23 -9.40 10.32
N LEU A 25 11.53 -9.15 9.21
CA LEU A 25 12.10 -9.21 7.86
C LEU A 25 13.25 -8.23 7.65
N SER A 26 13.11 -7.01 8.16
CA SER A 26 14.17 -5.99 8.06
C SER A 26 15.47 -6.42 8.75
N ARG A 27 15.39 -7.20 9.84
CA ARG A 27 16.58 -7.78 10.51
C ARG A 27 17.33 -8.79 9.64
N PHE A 28 16.66 -9.39 8.64
CA PHE A 28 17.27 -10.24 7.62
C PHE A 28 17.71 -9.45 6.38
N GLY A 29 17.64 -8.12 6.40
CA GLY A 29 17.97 -7.27 5.26
C GLY A 29 16.87 -7.23 4.19
N LEU A 30 15.66 -7.68 4.51
CA LEU A 30 14.51 -7.67 3.60
C LEU A 30 13.57 -6.51 3.97
N ASP A 31 13.52 -5.50 3.12
CA ASP A 31 12.55 -4.42 3.24
C ASP A 31 11.27 -4.76 2.49
N VAL A 32 10.10 -4.51 3.10
CA VAL A 32 8.80 -4.74 2.47
C VAL A 32 8.40 -3.50 1.68
N GLY A 33 8.18 -3.67 0.37
CA GLY A 33 7.69 -2.62 -0.53
C GLY A 33 6.22 -2.82 -0.93
N LEU A 34 5.57 -1.71 -1.30
CA LEU A 34 4.23 -1.70 -1.89
C LEU A 34 4.14 -0.59 -2.93
N ALA A 35 3.80 -0.94 -4.17
CA ALA A 35 3.48 0.03 -5.21
C ALA A 35 2.00 0.41 -5.22
N LEU A 36 1.71 1.69 -5.45
CA LEU A 36 0.37 2.23 -5.62
C LEU A 36 0.29 2.97 -6.95
N LEU A 37 -0.42 2.40 -7.94
CA LEU A 37 -0.68 3.03 -9.23
C LEU A 37 -2.08 3.67 -9.21
N GLN A 38 -2.14 4.99 -9.39
CA GLN A 38 -3.37 5.75 -9.52
C GLN A 38 -3.40 6.46 -10.87
N CYS A 39 -4.51 6.33 -11.60
CA CYS A 39 -4.75 7.07 -12.83
C CYS A 39 -5.94 8.02 -12.64
N GLY A 40 -5.72 9.32 -12.87
CA GLY A 40 -6.69 10.39 -12.66
C GLY A 40 -6.86 10.83 -11.21
N GLU A 41 -7.77 11.78 -10.99
CA GLU A 41 -7.94 12.52 -9.73
C GLU A 41 -9.33 12.29 -9.08
N ASN A 42 -9.83 11.05 -9.11
CA ASN A 42 -11.06 10.74 -8.38
C ASN A 42 -10.83 10.94 -6.87
N ALA A 43 -11.56 11.89 -6.27
CA ALA A 43 -11.40 12.29 -4.88
C ALA A 43 -11.60 11.11 -3.90
N ALA A 44 -12.53 10.19 -4.19
CA ALA A 44 -12.76 9.01 -3.35
C ALA A 44 -11.54 8.06 -3.42
N SER A 45 -11.04 7.79 -4.63
CA SER A 45 -9.84 6.97 -4.82
C SER A 45 -8.63 7.56 -4.11
N ARG A 46 -8.44 8.89 -4.20
CA ARG A 46 -7.35 9.59 -3.50
C ARG A 46 -7.42 9.42 -1.98
N GLN A 47 -8.62 9.46 -1.39
CA GLN A 47 -8.79 9.21 0.05
C GLN A 47 -8.41 7.78 0.45
N TYR A 48 -8.80 6.79 -0.34
CA TYR A 48 -8.40 5.39 -0.11
C TYR A 48 -6.89 5.20 -0.25
N SER A 49 -6.27 5.74 -1.29
CA SER A 49 -4.81 5.71 -1.48
C SER A 49 -4.10 6.29 -0.26
N LEU A 50 -4.50 7.49 0.19
CA LEU A 50 -3.91 8.13 1.37
C LEU A 50 -4.06 7.30 2.65
N ALA A 51 -5.20 6.64 2.84
CA ALA A 51 -5.40 5.74 3.98
C ALA A 51 -4.45 4.54 3.92
N THR A 52 -4.27 3.94 2.74
CA THR A 52 -3.32 2.85 2.50
C THR A 52 -1.88 3.29 2.77
N VAL A 53 -1.46 4.43 2.22
CA VAL A 53 -0.11 5.00 2.43
C VAL A 53 0.17 5.19 3.91
N LYS A 54 -0.76 5.83 4.65
CA LYS A 54 -0.62 6.05 6.10
C LYS A 54 -0.54 4.75 6.88
N ALA A 55 -1.37 3.76 6.54
CA ALA A 55 -1.36 2.47 7.22
C ALA A 55 -0.04 1.71 6.98
N ALA A 56 0.43 1.67 5.73
CA ALA A 56 1.68 1.02 5.33
C ALA A 56 2.89 1.66 6.01
N GLN A 57 3.00 3.00 5.97
CA GLN A 57 4.09 3.74 6.63
C GLN A 57 4.10 3.48 8.14
N LYS A 58 2.93 3.41 8.79
CA LYS A 58 2.82 3.15 10.23
C LYS A 58 3.37 1.79 10.64
N VAL A 59 3.31 0.80 9.74
CA VAL A 59 3.83 -0.56 9.97
C VAL A 59 5.22 -0.80 9.38
N GLY A 60 5.83 0.21 8.75
CA GLY A 60 7.20 0.14 8.21
C GLY A 60 7.31 -0.34 6.76
N ILE A 61 6.19 -0.47 6.04
CA ILE A 61 6.20 -0.81 4.61
C ILE A 61 6.59 0.43 3.80
N LYS A 62 7.54 0.27 2.87
CA LYS A 62 7.96 1.29 1.92
C LYS A 62 6.92 1.42 0.81
N ILE A 63 6.52 2.65 0.50
CA ILE A 63 5.49 2.92 -0.50
C ILE A 63 6.13 3.56 -1.73
N TYR A 64 5.71 3.09 -2.90
CA TYR A 64 6.10 3.61 -4.20
C TYR A 64 4.84 4.06 -4.96
N GLU A 65 4.57 5.37 -4.96
CA GLU A 65 3.40 5.94 -5.62
C GLU A 65 3.69 6.25 -7.09
N HIS A 66 2.79 5.81 -7.97
CA HIS A 66 2.79 6.10 -9.40
C HIS A 66 1.47 6.78 -9.75
N ILE A 67 1.51 8.09 -9.92
CA ILE A 67 0.31 8.89 -10.24
C ILE A 67 0.37 9.27 -11.72
N LEU A 68 -0.63 8.82 -12.47
CA LEU A 68 -0.80 9.07 -13.89
C LEU A 68 -2.00 10.00 -14.11
N PRO A 69 -1.95 10.91 -15.11
CA PRO A 69 -3.10 11.74 -15.46
C PRO A 69 -4.24 10.90 -16.04
N GLU A 70 -5.48 11.41 -15.97
CA GLU A 70 -6.65 10.75 -16.55
C GLU A 70 -6.56 10.56 -18.07
N THR A 71 -5.72 11.35 -18.74
CA THR A 71 -5.47 11.28 -20.18
C THR A 71 -4.46 10.19 -20.55
N SER A 72 -3.95 9.42 -19.58
CA SER A 72 -2.97 8.37 -19.83
C SER A 72 -3.57 7.27 -20.71
N SER A 73 -2.81 6.89 -21.73
CA SER A 73 -3.09 5.75 -22.58
C SER A 73 -2.94 4.45 -21.80
N LEU A 74 -3.59 3.39 -22.32
CA LEU A 74 -3.41 2.03 -21.80
C LEU A 74 -1.93 1.60 -21.82
N ASN A 75 -1.18 1.98 -22.86
CA ASN A 75 0.23 1.64 -22.98
C ASN A 75 1.09 2.29 -21.87
N GLU A 76 0.79 3.53 -21.48
CA GLU A 76 1.48 4.18 -20.36
C GLU A 76 1.20 3.47 -19.04
N ILE A 77 -0.05 3.06 -18.80
CA ILE A 77 -0.43 2.27 -17.61
C ILE A 77 0.31 0.93 -17.60
N LEU A 78 0.33 0.20 -18.72
CA LEU A 78 1.02 -1.08 -18.84
C LEU A 78 2.53 -0.93 -18.64
N ASN A 79 3.14 0.14 -19.14
CA ASN A 79 4.57 0.41 -18.92
C ASN A 79 4.89 0.58 -17.44
N VAL A 80 4.01 1.25 -16.67
CA VAL A 80 4.19 1.34 -15.22
C VAL A 80 4.04 -0.04 -14.57
N VAL A 81 3.05 -0.84 -14.95
CA VAL A 81 2.88 -2.20 -14.43
C VAL A 81 4.11 -3.06 -14.71
N HIS A 82 4.68 -3.00 -15.92
CA HIS A 82 5.91 -3.70 -16.26
C HIS A 82 7.12 -3.22 -15.46
N SER A 83 7.23 -1.90 -15.25
CA SER A 83 8.28 -1.32 -14.39
C SER A 83 8.15 -1.81 -12.95
N VAL A 84 6.94 -1.87 -12.40
CA VAL A 84 6.66 -2.35 -11.04
C VAL A 84 7.00 -3.83 -10.92
N ASN A 85 6.57 -4.66 -11.88
CA ASN A 85 6.84 -6.10 -11.88
C ASN A 85 8.34 -6.46 -11.98
N SER A 86 9.18 -5.52 -12.41
CA SER A 86 10.62 -5.72 -12.58
C SER A 86 11.45 -5.06 -11.46
N ASP A 87 10.80 -4.36 -10.52
CA ASP A 87 11.47 -3.67 -9.43
C ASP A 87 11.64 -4.60 -8.24
N GLU A 88 12.87 -5.03 -7.95
CA GLU A 88 13.17 -5.95 -6.84
C GLU A 88 12.82 -5.39 -5.44
N ARG A 89 12.49 -4.09 -5.35
CA ARG A 89 12.05 -3.45 -4.12
C ARG A 89 10.54 -3.64 -3.85
N ILE A 90 9.78 -4.12 -4.83
CA ILE A 90 8.30 -4.26 -4.80
C ILE A 90 7.92 -5.72 -5.04
#